data_AF-A0A921K4Q5-F1
#
_entry.id   AF-A0A921K4Q5-F1
#
_cell.length_a   1.000
_cell.length_b   1.000
_cell.length_c   1.000
_cell.angle_alpha   90.00
_cell.angle_beta   90.00
_cell.angle_gamma   90.00
#
_symmetry.space_group_name_H-M   'P 1'
#
loop_
_entity.id
_entity.type
_entity.pdbx_description
1 polymer ?
#
loop_
_entity_poly.entity_id
_entity_poly.type
_entity_poly.pdbx_seq_one_letter_code
_entity_poly.pdbx_strand_id
1 'polypeptide(L)'
;MMTTFEDQLAQFQNQLKELVPSRKKQEEANLAGAEVYKERLSKITREKHYSNKKDEKYGHMADHVEVSNKNIDGIEDGSATVGWPNRYHAMNAMRLNDGTVFIKADHFVDVTREESRKAILEAQSKTLGFKK
;
A
#
# COMPACT_ATOMS: atom_id res chain seq x y z
N MET A 1 -28.99 15.26 38.09
CA MET A 1 -28.01 14.38 38.76
C MET A 1 -26.62 14.83 38.34
N MET A 2 -25.61 14.69 39.20
CA MET A 2 -24.22 14.70 38.73
C MET A 2 -24.00 13.43 37.90
N THR A 3 -23.30 13.54 36.77
CA THR A 3 -22.76 12.38 36.05
C THR A 3 -21.80 11.65 36.97
N THR A 4 -21.91 10.34 37.11
CA THR A 4 -20.94 9.57 37.90
C THR A 4 -19.61 9.45 37.14
N PHE A 5 -18.59 8.92 37.81
CA PHE A 5 -17.31 8.63 37.15
C PHE A 5 -17.48 7.53 36.08
N GLU A 6 -18.37 6.57 36.32
CA GLU A 6 -18.75 5.52 35.37
C GLU A 6 -19.41 6.10 34.11
N ASP A 7 -20.32 7.09 34.26
CA ASP A 7 -20.93 7.80 33.13
C ASP A 7 -19.86 8.49 32.27
N GLN A 8 -18.89 9.15 32.90
CA GLN A 8 -17.79 9.85 32.23
C GLN A 8 -16.87 8.87 31.49
N LEU A 9 -16.52 7.74 32.11
CA LEU A 9 -15.74 6.67 31.46
C LEU A 9 -16.49 6.06 30.27
N ALA A 10 -17.79 5.80 30.40
CA ALA A 10 -18.60 5.27 29.31
C ALA A 10 -18.71 6.27 28.13
N GLN A 11 -18.88 7.55 28.43
CA GLN A 11 -18.93 8.61 27.42
C GLN A 11 -17.59 8.75 26.68
N PHE A 12 -16.47 8.74 27.42
CA PHE A 12 -15.12 8.75 26.83
C PHE A 12 -14.86 7.50 25.98
N GLN A 13 -15.23 6.31 26.46
CA GLN A 13 -15.08 5.07 25.70
C GLN A 13 -15.87 5.12 24.37
N ASN A 14 -17.06 5.72 24.36
CA ASN A 14 -17.87 5.85 23.15
C ASN A 14 -17.26 6.87 22.16
N GLN A 15 -16.75 8.01 22.64
CA GLN A 15 -15.99 8.95 21.80
C GLN A 15 -14.76 8.29 21.17
N LEU A 16 -14.01 7.47 21.91
CA LEU A 16 -12.89 6.71 21.36
C LEU A 16 -13.33 5.69 20.29
N LYS A 17 -14.47 5.01 20.46
CA LYS A 17 -15.00 4.06 19.46
C LYS A 17 -15.41 4.73 18.15
N GLU A 18 -15.79 6.02 18.18
CA GLU A 18 -16.07 6.79 16.97
C GLU A 18 -14.79 7.23 16.24
N LEU A 19 -13.72 7.50 16.98
CA LEU A 19 -12.42 7.93 16.44
C LEU A 19 -11.57 6.77 15.92
N VAL A 20 -11.65 5.58 16.52
CA VAL A 20 -10.90 4.39 16.09
C VAL A 20 -11.66 3.70 14.95
N PRO A 21 -11.13 3.67 13.71
CA PRO A 21 -11.81 2.98 12.62
C PRO A 21 -11.90 1.48 12.88
N SER A 22 -13.07 0.89 12.62
CA SER A 22 -13.26 -0.56 12.64
C SER A 22 -12.33 -1.24 11.63
N ARG A 23 -12.02 -2.53 11.83
CA ARG A 23 -11.16 -3.31 10.93
C ARG A 23 -11.59 -3.17 9.46
N LYS A 24 -12.88 -3.30 9.15
CA LYS A 24 -13.41 -3.11 7.79
C LYS A 24 -13.10 -1.71 7.21
N LYS A 25 -13.21 -0.65 8.01
CA LYS A 25 -12.83 0.71 7.59
C LYS A 25 -11.32 0.83 7.37
N GLN A 26 -10.49 0.13 8.16
CA GLN A 26 -9.04 0.08 7.97
C GLN A 26 -8.68 -0.65 6.68
N GLU A 27 -9.31 -1.81 6.41
CA GLU A 27 -9.18 -2.58 5.16
C GLU A 27 -9.55 -1.71 3.94
N GLU A 28 -10.73 -1.06 3.96
CA GLU A 28 -11.19 -0.14 2.90
C GLU A 28 -10.23 1.03 2.68
N ALA A 29 -9.74 1.66 3.75
CA ALA A 29 -8.81 2.79 3.67
C ALA A 29 -7.42 2.38 3.16
N ASN A 30 -6.89 1.26 3.65
CA ASN A 30 -5.58 0.75 3.26
C ASN A 30 -5.58 0.22 1.82
N LEU A 31 -6.66 -0.40 1.36
CA LEU A 31 -6.84 -0.75 -0.06
C LEU A 31 -6.87 0.49 -0.95
N ALA A 32 -7.57 1.56 -0.55
CA ALA A 32 -7.58 2.82 -1.30
C ALA A 32 -6.17 3.46 -1.39
N GLY A 33 -5.38 3.40 -0.31
CA GLY A 33 -3.98 3.81 -0.33
C GLY A 33 -3.08 2.91 -1.18
N ALA A 34 -3.32 1.60 -1.14
CA ALA A 34 -2.56 0.59 -1.88
C ALA A 34 -2.74 0.72 -3.40
N GLU A 35 -3.96 0.96 -3.88
CA GLU A 35 -4.22 1.21 -5.31
C GLU A 35 -3.48 2.46 -5.82
N VAL A 36 -3.47 3.56 -5.05
CA VAL A 36 -2.68 4.77 -5.40
C VAL A 36 -1.18 4.46 -5.49
N TYR A 37 -0.64 3.59 -4.63
CA TYR A 37 0.76 3.17 -4.71
C TYR A 37 1.02 2.25 -5.91
N LYS A 38 0.13 1.29 -6.19
CA LYS A 38 0.19 0.40 -7.35
C LYS A 38 0.23 1.17 -8.67
N GLU A 39 -0.67 2.12 -8.88
CA GLU A 39 -0.69 2.96 -10.09
C GLU A 39 0.66 3.66 -10.31
N ARG A 40 1.23 4.23 -9.25
CA ARG A 40 2.52 4.93 -9.30
C ARG A 40 3.68 3.97 -9.52
N LEU A 41 3.70 2.84 -8.83
CA LEU A 41 4.74 1.82 -8.99
C LEU A 41 4.73 1.23 -10.40
N SER A 42 3.56 0.88 -10.95
CA SER A 42 3.42 0.49 -12.36
C SER A 42 3.94 1.56 -13.31
N LYS A 43 3.57 2.83 -13.10
CA LYS A 43 4.03 3.96 -13.92
C LYS A 43 5.56 4.08 -13.91
N ILE A 44 6.19 4.18 -12.74
CA ILE A 44 7.66 4.34 -12.63
C ILE A 44 8.39 3.10 -13.16
N THR A 45 7.86 1.89 -12.90
CA THR A 45 8.39 0.64 -13.48
C THR A 45 8.37 0.69 -15.01
N ARG A 46 7.30 1.24 -15.60
CA ARG A 46 7.18 1.42 -17.05
C ARG A 46 8.18 2.46 -17.57
N GLU A 47 8.23 3.63 -16.95
CA GLU A 47 9.10 4.73 -17.39
C GLU A 47 10.59 4.36 -17.34
N LYS A 48 11.02 3.56 -16.35
CA LYS A 48 12.42 3.19 -16.17
C LYS A 48 12.84 1.84 -16.75
N HIS A 49 11.94 0.85 -16.76
CA HIS A 49 12.30 -0.55 -16.96
C HIS A 49 11.41 -1.31 -17.96
N TYR A 50 10.54 -0.61 -18.71
CA TYR A 50 9.86 -1.26 -19.83
C TYR A 50 10.85 -1.59 -20.95
N SER A 51 10.65 -2.74 -21.58
CA SER A 51 11.48 -3.17 -22.71
C SER A 51 10.60 -3.47 -23.92
N ASN A 52 11.12 -3.25 -25.12
CA ASN A 52 10.42 -3.59 -26.36
C ASN A 52 10.42 -5.10 -26.67
N LYS A 53 10.96 -5.94 -25.77
CA LYS A 53 10.97 -7.40 -25.93
C LYS A 53 9.69 -7.99 -25.33
N LYS A 54 8.89 -8.66 -26.16
CA LYS A 54 7.71 -9.40 -25.74
C LYS A 54 8.14 -10.66 -24.98
N ASP A 55 7.90 -10.72 -23.67
CA ASP A 55 7.95 -11.96 -22.89
C ASP A 55 6.57 -12.63 -22.96
N GLU A 56 6.48 -13.73 -23.70
CA GLU A 56 5.22 -14.44 -23.92
C GLU A 56 4.76 -15.29 -22.71
N LYS A 57 5.63 -15.49 -21.71
CA LYS A 57 5.36 -16.36 -20.56
C LYS A 57 4.92 -15.56 -19.33
N TYR A 58 5.56 -14.42 -19.09
CA TYR A 58 5.36 -13.62 -17.87
C TYR A 58 5.00 -12.15 -18.13
N GLY A 59 4.97 -11.70 -19.38
CA GLY A 59 4.66 -10.30 -19.71
C GLY A 59 5.68 -9.31 -19.14
N HIS A 60 5.30 -8.03 -19.11
CA HIS A 60 6.18 -6.97 -18.60
C HIS A 60 5.96 -6.74 -17.11
N MET A 61 7.04 -6.62 -16.35
CA MET A 61 7.02 -6.35 -14.90
C MET A 61 6.13 -5.15 -14.50
N ALA A 62 6.12 -4.08 -15.31
CA ALA A 62 5.28 -2.90 -15.06
C ALA A 62 3.76 -3.17 -15.11
N ASP A 63 3.36 -4.17 -15.88
CA ASP A 63 1.95 -4.52 -16.15
C ASP A 63 1.42 -5.54 -15.12
N HIS A 64 2.26 -5.98 -14.16
CA HIS A 64 1.97 -7.01 -13.15
C HIS A 64 2.25 -6.55 -11.71
N VAL A 65 2.02 -5.26 -11.42
CA VAL A 65 1.94 -4.76 -10.04
C VAL A 65 0.51 -4.95 -9.55
N GLU A 66 0.33 -5.66 -8.44
CA GLU A 66 -0.96 -6.02 -7.89
C GLU A 66 -1.09 -5.55 -6.42
N VAL A 67 -2.34 -5.46 -5.96
CA VAL A 67 -2.71 -5.14 -4.58
C VAL A 67 -3.33 -6.39 -3.96
N SER A 68 -3.03 -6.66 -2.69
CA SER A 68 -3.75 -7.66 -1.89
C SER A 68 -4.29 -7.03 -0.61
N ASN A 69 -5.48 -7.47 -0.19
CA ASN A 69 -6.10 -7.16 1.12
C ASN A 69 -5.49 -7.97 2.28
N LYS A 70 -4.31 -8.56 2.06
CA LYS A 70 -3.62 -9.48 2.95
C LYS A 70 -2.21 -8.97 3.27
N ASN A 71 -1.75 -9.29 4.47
CA ASN A 71 -0.36 -9.12 4.86
C ASN A 71 0.54 -10.17 4.16
N ILE A 72 1.85 -10.13 4.45
CA ILE A 72 2.85 -11.02 3.84
C ILE A 72 2.65 -12.51 4.17
N ASP A 73 1.94 -12.83 5.25
CA ASP A 73 1.59 -14.19 5.66
C ASP A 73 0.25 -14.66 5.08
N GLY A 74 -0.41 -13.84 4.25
CA GLY A 74 -1.71 -14.13 3.63
C GLY A 74 -2.92 -13.88 4.54
N ILE A 75 -2.74 -13.18 5.65
CA ILE A 75 -3.80 -12.90 6.64
C ILE A 75 -4.49 -11.57 6.33
N GLU A 76 -5.81 -11.59 6.29
CA GLU A 76 -6.69 -10.44 6.03
C GLU A 76 -6.84 -9.60 7.31
N ASP A 77 -5.74 -9.00 7.77
CA ASP A 77 -5.59 -8.44 9.13
C ASP A 77 -6.07 -6.98 9.30
N GLY A 78 -6.21 -6.23 8.21
CA GLY A 78 -6.41 -4.78 8.19
C GLY A 78 -5.39 -4.04 7.32
N SER A 79 -4.25 -4.68 7.05
CA SER A 79 -3.22 -4.18 6.13
C SER A 79 -3.59 -4.46 4.66
N ALA A 80 -2.82 -3.84 3.76
CA ALA A 80 -2.81 -4.16 2.35
C ALA A 80 -1.37 -4.20 1.85
N THR A 81 -1.06 -5.11 0.93
CA THR A 81 0.28 -5.25 0.33
C THR A 81 0.23 -4.89 -1.16
N VAL A 82 1.35 -4.38 -1.68
CA VAL A 82 1.52 -3.98 -3.08
C VAL A 82 2.86 -4.48 -3.59
N GLY A 83 2.88 -5.08 -4.76
CA GLY A 83 4.11 -5.57 -5.39
C GLY A 83 3.82 -6.55 -6.53
N TRP A 84 4.73 -7.49 -6.72
CA TRP A 84 4.66 -8.49 -7.79
C TRP A 84 4.37 -9.88 -7.21
N PRO A 85 3.18 -10.48 -7.44
CA PRO A 85 2.89 -11.84 -6.98
C PRO A 85 3.78 -12.89 -7.65
N ASN A 86 4.19 -12.62 -8.89
CA ASN A 86 5.14 -13.48 -9.60
C ASN A 86 6.57 -13.27 -9.07
N ARG A 87 7.14 -14.32 -8.47
CA ARG A 87 8.52 -14.34 -7.96
C ARG A 87 9.57 -13.92 -9.00
N TYR A 88 9.37 -14.18 -10.29
CA TYR A 88 10.29 -13.73 -11.33
C TYR A 88 10.36 -12.20 -11.40
N HIS A 89 9.19 -11.54 -11.43
CA HIS A 89 9.07 -10.08 -11.44
C HIS A 89 9.55 -9.47 -10.11
N ALA A 90 9.17 -10.04 -8.97
CA ALA A 90 9.65 -9.58 -7.66
C ALA A 90 11.20 -9.61 -7.55
N MET A 91 11.82 -10.71 -7.98
CA MET A 91 13.29 -10.84 -7.99
C MET A 91 13.97 -9.89 -8.98
N ASN A 92 13.31 -9.51 -10.08
CA ASN A 92 13.84 -8.53 -11.03
C ASN A 92 13.74 -7.11 -10.46
N ALA A 93 12.60 -6.75 -9.87
CA ALA A 93 12.42 -5.47 -9.19
C ALA A 93 13.45 -5.28 -8.07
N MET A 94 13.65 -6.30 -7.22
CA MET A 94 14.67 -6.28 -6.15
C MET A 94 16.09 -6.03 -6.71
N ARG A 95 16.49 -6.75 -7.78
CA ARG A 95 17.83 -6.56 -8.40
C ARG A 95 18.04 -5.20 -9.04
N LEU A 96 16.98 -4.56 -9.54
CA LEU A 96 17.03 -3.22 -10.12
C LEU A 96 17.02 -2.14 -9.01
N ASN A 97 16.22 -2.35 -7.97
CA ASN A 97 16.11 -1.45 -6.83
C ASN A 97 17.39 -1.45 -5.97
N ASP A 98 17.84 -2.61 -5.52
CA ASP A 98 18.93 -2.80 -4.55
C ASP A 98 20.29 -3.00 -5.23
N GLY A 99 20.27 -3.35 -6.52
CA GLY A 99 21.46 -3.70 -7.29
C GLY A 99 21.97 -5.12 -7.05
N THR A 100 23.08 -5.44 -7.71
CA THR A 100 23.92 -6.63 -7.49
C THR A 100 25.37 -6.25 -7.81
N VAL A 101 26.33 -7.16 -7.65
CA VAL A 101 27.72 -6.95 -8.11
C VAL A 101 27.85 -6.66 -9.62
N PHE A 102 26.82 -6.92 -10.42
CA PHE A 102 26.78 -6.66 -11.87
C PHE A 102 25.69 -5.66 -12.32
N ILE A 103 24.83 -5.20 -11.41
CA ILE A 103 23.68 -4.33 -11.72
C ILE A 103 23.72 -3.14 -10.76
N LYS A 104 23.85 -1.93 -11.30
CA LYS A 104 23.78 -0.72 -10.47
C LYS A 104 22.35 -0.49 -10.01
N ALA A 105 22.18 -0.35 -8.70
CA ALA A 105 20.94 0.05 -8.05
C ALA A 105 20.43 1.41 -8.55
N ASP A 106 19.12 1.55 -8.67
CA ASP A 106 18.46 2.83 -8.95
C ASP A 106 17.35 3.22 -7.93
N HIS A 107 17.12 2.34 -6.95
CA HIS A 107 16.18 2.51 -5.83
C HIS A 107 14.75 2.92 -6.23
N PHE A 108 14.27 2.55 -7.43
CA PHE A 108 12.98 3.03 -7.93
C PHE A 108 11.78 2.66 -7.05
N VAL A 109 11.76 1.48 -6.43
CA VAL A 109 10.66 1.03 -5.55
C VAL A 109 10.65 1.86 -4.27
N ASP A 110 11.82 2.03 -3.64
CA ASP A 110 11.92 2.80 -2.40
C ASP A 110 11.55 4.27 -2.64
N VAL A 111 12.11 4.92 -3.66
CA VAL A 111 11.79 6.30 -4.00
C VAL A 111 10.30 6.46 -4.31
N THR A 112 9.71 5.56 -5.11
CA THR A 112 8.28 5.63 -5.43
C THR A 112 7.42 5.44 -4.17
N ARG A 113 7.83 4.58 -3.23
CA ARG A 113 7.14 4.39 -1.94
C ARG A 113 7.17 5.66 -1.09
N GLU A 114 8.35 6.28 -0.96
CA GLU A 114 8.54 7.52 -0.20
C GLU A 114 7.72 8.69 -0.77
N GLU A 115 7.83 8.93 -2.08
CA GLU A 115 7.08 9.98 -2.79
C GLU A 115 5.56 9.73 -2.81
N SER A 116 5.13 8.48 -2.63
CA SER A 116 3.71 8.12 -2.57
C SER A 116 3.06 8.34 -1.21
N ARG A 117 3.83 8.39 -0.11
CA ARG A 117 3.31 8.49 1.28
C ARG A 117 2.19 9.51 1.45
N LYS A 118 2.36 10.74 0.92
CA LYS A 118 1.35 11.79 1.03
C LYS A 118 0.04 11.44 0.32
N ALA A 119 0.11 10.89 -0.89
CA ALA A 119 -1.09 10.55 -1.66
C ALA A 119 -1.80 9.30 -1.13
N ILE A 120 -1.03 8.32 -0.63
CA ILE A 120 -1.54 7.16 0.12
C ILE A 120 -2.34 7.64 1.34
N LEU A 121 -1.75 8.54 2.15
CA LEU A 121 -2.39 9.11 3.33
C LEU A 121 -3.64 9.93 2.98
N GLU A 122 -3.62 10.71 1.90
CA GLU A 122 -4.79 11.46 1.43
C GLU A 122 -5.94 10.53 0.98
N ALA A 123 -5.62 9.41 0.31
CA ALA A 123 -6.61 8.40 -0.09
C ALA A 123 -7.20 7.67 1.12
N GLN A 124 -6.36 7.18 2.05
CA GLN A 124 -6.79 6.60 3.33
C GLN A 124 -7.70 7.57 4.09
N SER A 125 -7.28 8.82 4.24
CA SER A 125 -8.01 9.86 4.99
C SER A 125 -9.38 10.14 4.39
N LYS A 126 -9.46 10.21 3.05
CA LYS A 126 -10.73 10.38 2.31
C LYS A 126 -11.69 9.22 2.56
N THR A 127 -11.21 7.97 2.52
CA THR A 127 -12.05 6.78 2.78
C THR A 127 -12.52 6.71 4.24
N LEU A 128 -11.68 7.13 5.19
CA LEU A 128 -12.05 7.21 6.61
C LEU A 128 -13.01 8.37 6.94
N GLY A 129 -13.24 9.30 5.99
CA GLY A 129 -14.13 10.45 6.16
C GLY A 129 -13.49 11.66 6.86
N PHE A 130 -12.16 11.68 7.01
CA PHE A 130 -11.46 12.86 7.51
C PHE A 130 -11.54 13.99 6.49
N LYS A 131 -11.96 15.17 6.94
CA LYS A 131 -11.97 16.39 6.12
C LYS A 131 -10.53 16.93 6.03
N LYS A 132 -10.14 17.36 4.83
CA LYS A 132 -8.92 18.15 4.60
C LYS A 132 -9.11 19.58 5.09
#